data_AF-A0A6P5GP05-F1
#
_entry.id   AF-A0A6P5GP05-F1
#
_cell.length_a   1.000
_cell.length_b   1.000
_cell.length_c   1.000
_cell.angle_alpha   90.00
_cell.angle_beta   90.00
_cell.angle_gamma   90.00
#
_symmetry.space_group_name_H-M   'P 1'
#
loop_
_entity.id
_entity.type
_entity.pdbx_description
1 polymer ?
#
loop_
_entity_poly.entity_id
_entity_poly.type
_entity_poly.pdbx_seq_one_letter_code
_entity_poly.pdbx_strand_id
1 'polypeptide(L)'
;MDIPKRYRASLLPSFLYSSSAIMAAEMGAILSWNPRSPPEDTAPVASGDGGAPAGSFMIQAPNEPGKIEMYSPAYYAACAVGGIVSCGLTHMAVTPLDLVKCNMQIDPVKYKSISSGFGVLLKEQGIRGFFRGWVPTLLGYSAQGACKFGFYEFFKKYYSDIAGPEYAAKYKALIYLTGSASAEVIADLALCPMEAVKVRVQTQPGFARGLSDGLPKFVKSEGYLGLYKGLVPLWARQIPYTMMKFASFETVVEMIYKYVIPTPKDQCSKPLQLGVSFAGGYVAGVFCAIVSHPADNLVSFLNNAKGATVSDAVRKLGLWGLFTRGLPLRIVMIGTLTGAQWGIYDAFKVMVGLPTTGGVAPAAAPATENAHLKATENAHLKATENAHLKATANGHVKANA
;
A
#
# COMPACT_ATOMS: atom_id res chain seq x y z
N MET A 1 47.60 -18.23 -35.25
CA MET A 1 46.35 -18.89 -35.67
C MET A 1 45.19 -18.11 -35.09
N ASP A 2 44.61 -17.23 -35.90
CA ASP A 2 43.47 -16.38 -35.58
C ASP A 2 42.15 -17.15 -35.61
N ILE A 3 41.29 -16.94 -34.61
CA ILE A 3 39.91 -17.44 -34.57
C ILE A 3 38.97 -16.22 -34.46
N PRO A 4 37.89 -16.12 -35.28
CA PRO A 4 37.22 -14.85 -35.55
C PRO A 4 36.24 -14.41 -34.46
N LYS A 5 36.21 -13.09 -34.21
CA LYS A 5 35.17 -12.37 -33.45
C LYS A 5 33.83 -12.37 -34.21
N ARG A 6 32.89 -13.26 -33.89
CA ARG A 6 31.46 -13.10 -34.19
C ARG A 6 30.61 -13.58 -33.00
N TYR A 7 29.48 -12.90 -32.77
CA TYR A 7 28.51 -13.04 -31.67
C TYR A 7 28.76 -12.21 -30.39
N ARG A 8 28.58 -10.89 -30.51
CA ARG A 8 27.97 -10.05 -29.46
C ARG A 8 26.82 -9.26 -30.08
N ALA A 9 25.68 -9.92 -30.29
CA ALA A 9 24.44 -9.25 -30.64
C ALA A 9 23.62 -9.05 -29.36
N SER A 10 23.25 -7.80 -29.09
CA SER A 10 22.30 -7.39 -28.05
C SER A 10 20.98 -8.17 -28.21
N LEU A 11 20.57 -8.91 -27.18
CA LEU A 11 19.37 -9.77 -27.17
C LEU A 11 18.09 -9.02 -26.75
N LEU A 12 17.92 -7.75 -27.15
CA LEU A 12 16.66 -7.03 -26.97
C LEU A 12 16.23 -6.40 -28.30
N PRO A 13 14.99 -6.65 -28.78
CA PRO A 13 14.48 -6.08 -30.03
C PRO A 13 14.44 -4.54 -30.00
N SER A 14 14.85 -3.90 -31.10
CA SER A 14 14.90 -2.44 -31.30
C SER A 14 13.53 -1.73 -31.26
N PHE A 15 12.41 -2.46 -31.32
CA PHE A 15 11.08 -1.84 -31.23
C PHE A 15 10.69 -1.39 -29.80
N LEU A 16 11.46 -1.78 -28.77
CA LEU A 16 11.32 -1.23 -27.40
C LEU A 16 11.79 0.23 -27.27
N TYR A 17 12.32 0.83 -28.34
CA TYR A 17 12.92 2.16 -28.33
C TYR A 17 12.21 3.20 -29.22
N SER A 18 11.06 2.87 -29.82
CA SER A 18 10.33 3.83 -30.68
C SER A 18 9.09 4.39 -29.96
N SER A 19 9.30 5.29 -29.01
CA SER A 19 8.24 6.21 -28.52
C SER A 19 8.79 7.39 -27.69
N SER A 20 10.06 7.75 -27.86
CA SER A 20 10.70 8.84 -27.12
C SER A 20 10.18 10.24 -27.51
N ALA A 21 9.57 10.40 -28.69
CA ALA A 21 9.13 11.70 -29.18
C ALA A 21 7.82 12.19 -28.53
N ILE A 22 6.91 11.28 -28.14
CA ILE A 22 5.61 11.66 -27.57
C ILE A 22 5.74 12.00 -26.07
N MET A 23 6.54 11.24 -25.32
CA MET A 23 6.77 11.49 -23.89
C MET A 23 7.60 12.76 -23.62
N ALA A 24 8.52 13.13 -24.52
CA ALA A 24 9.27 14.37 -24.41
C ALA A 24 8.39 15.62 -24.61
N ALA A 25 7.36 15.52 -25.47
CA ALA A 25 6.40 16.60 -25.71
C ALA A 25 5.47 16.83 -24.50
N GLU A 26 5.02 15.75 -23.84
CA GLU A 26 4.16 15.85 -22.64
C GLU A 26 4.93 16.31 -21.39
N MET A 27 6.19 15.89 -21.19
CA MET A 27 7.03 16.42 -20.11
C MET A 27 7.44 17.88 -20.33
N GLY A 28 7.63 18.30 -21.59
CA GLY A 28 7.91 19.69 -21.94
C GLY A 28 6.77 20.63 -21.54
N ALA A 29 5.52 20.24 -21.80
CA ALA A 29 4.33 21.02 -21.44
C ALA A 29 4.10 21.13 -19.92
N ILE A 30 4.50 20.11 -19.15
CA ILE A 30 4.40 20.12 -17.68
C ILE A 30 5.51 20.97 -17.04
N LEU A 31 6.73 20.97 -17.61
CA LEU A 31 7.85 21.76 -17.11
C LEU A 31 7.79 23.24 -17.50
N SER A 32 7.00 23.61 -18.51
CA SER A 32 6.81 25.01 -18.94
C SER A 32 5.61 25.71 -18.31
N TRP A 33 4.88 25.07 -17.39
CA TRP A 33 3.73 25.68 -16.74
C TRP A 33 4.19 26.70 -15.68
N ASN A 34 4.09 27.99 -16.01
CA ASN A 34 4.46 29.11 -15.14
C ASN A 34 3.20 29.88 -14.69
N PRO A 35 2.74 29.76 -13.44
CA PRO A 35 1.61 30.53 -12.94
C PRO A 35 2.09 31.83 -12.30
N ARG A 36 2.35 32.89 -13.09
CA ARG A 36 2.43 34.28 -12.58
C ARG A 36 2.50 35.30 -13.71
N SER A 37 1.39 35.97 -13.96
CA SER A 37 1.34 37.35 -14.46
C SER A 37 0.18 38.05 -13.74
N PRO A 38 0.45 38.90 -12.73
CA PRO A 38 -0.60 39.69 -12.08
C PRO A 38 -0.94 40.92 -12.95
N PRO A 39 -2.19 41.42 -12.92
CA PRO A 39 -2.47 42.78 -13.38
C PRO A 39 -1.97 43.80 -12.34
N GLU A 40 -1.31 44.84 -12.83
CA GLU A 40 -0.96 46.05 -12.09
C GLU A 40 -2.23 46.79 -11.65
N ASP A 41 -2.29 47.19 -10.38
CA ASP A 41 -2.74 48.53 -9.98
C ASP A 41 -2.37 48.84 -8.50
N THR A 42 -1.94 50.09 -8.31
CA THR A 42 -1.43 50.84 -7.13
C THR A 42 -2.32 50.74 -5.86
N ALA A 43 -1.92 50.94 -4.58
CA ALA A 43 -0.88 51.72 -3.89
C ALA A 43 -0.72 51.21 -2.40
N PRO A 44 0.21 51.71 -1.56
CA PRO A 44 0.76 51.00 -0.39
C PRO A 44 0.14 51.42 0.97
N VAL A 45 0.04 50.50 1.93
CA VAL A 45 -0.12 50.84 3.36
C VAL A 45 0.63 49.86 4.28
N ALA A 46 1.61 50.44 4.97
CA ALA A 46 2.13 50.22 6.33
C ALA A 46 2.40 48.80 6.86
N SER A 47 3.67 48.64 7.22
CA SER A 47 4.30 47.71 8.15
C SER A 47 3.57 47.55 9.49
N GLY A 48 3.40 46.29 9.91
CA GLY A 48 3.02 45.88 11.26
C GLY A 48 3.70 44.55 11.60
N ASP A 49 4.68 44.64 12.49
CA ASP A 49 5.53 43.58 13.02
C ASP A 49 4.72 42.57 13.87
N GLY A 50 5.11 41.29 13.86
CA GLY A 50 4.40 40.26 14.63
C GLY A 50 4.67 38.83 14.15
N GLY A 51 5.86 38.31 14.44
CA GLY A 51 6.20 36.91 14.22
C GLY A 51 5.30 35.97 15.01
N ALA A 52 4.52 35.15 14.30
CA ALA A 52 3.86 33.97 14.85
C ALA A 52 4.65 32.72 14.42
N PRO A 53 4.92 31.75 15.32
CA PRO A 53 5.61 30.53 14.95
C PRO A 53 4.73 29.70 14.01
N ALA A 54 5.34 29.13 12.97
CA ALA A 54 4.68 28.30 11.99
C ALA A 54 3.96 27.12 12.66
N GLY A 55 2.64 27.27 12.85
CA GLY A 55 1.77 26.21 13.33
C GLY A 55 1.81 25.03 12.37
N SER A 56 2.10 23.85 12.90
CA SER A 56 1.93 22.58 12.20
C SER A 56 0.48 22.49 11.72
N PHE A 57 0.28 22.60 10.41
CA PHE A 57 -1.02 22.50 9.76
C PHE A 57 -1.50 21.05 9.86
N MET A 58 -2.18 20.72 10.97
CA MET A 58 -2.81 19.42 11.19
C MET A 58 -4.20 19.44 10.56
N ILE A 59 -4.36 18.75 9.43
CA ILE A 59 -5.67 18.50 8.82
C ILE A 59 -6.39 17.48 9.71
N GLN A 60 -7.30 17.92 10.58
CA GLN A 60 -8.08 16.99 11.40
C GLN A 60 -8.91 16.06 10.50
N ALA A 61 -8.83 14.75 10.78
CA ALA A 61 -9.70 13.78 10.14
C ALA A 61 -11.17 14.13 10.48
N PRO A 62 -12.08 14.12 9.49
CA PRO A 62 -13.49 14.37 9.73
C PRO A 62 -14.04 13.36 10.74
N ASN A 63 -14.70 13.87 11.79
CA ASN A 63 -15.54 13.06 12.66
C ASN A 63 -16.87 12.86 11.92
N GLU A 64 -16.91 11.95 10.93
CA GLU A 64 -18.17 11.60 10.26
C GLU A 64 -19.07 10.85 11.25
N PRO A 65 -20.34 11.26 11.42
CA PRO A 65 -21.25 10.62 12.36
C PRO A 65 -21.65 9.23 11.85
N GLY A 66 -20.88 8.20 12.23
CA GLY A 66 -21.04 6.85 11.70
C GLY A 66 -20.34 5.74 12.50
N LYS A 67 -20.90 5.38 13.67
CA LYS A 67 -20.84 4.09 14.42
C LYS A 67 -19.49 3.42 14.78
N ILE A 68 -18.36 3.70 14.12
CA ILE A 68 -17.09 3.02 14.40
C ILE A 68 -16.10 4.03 14.99
N GLU A 69 -15.81 3.87 16.28
CA GLU A 69 -14.80 4.69 16.96
C GLU A 69 -13.42 4.45 16.35
N MET A 70 -12.67 5.53 16.13
CA MET A 70 -11.29 5.48 15.65
C MET A 70 -10.44 4.62 16.58
N TYR A 71 -9.62 3.73 16.00
CA TYR A 71 -8.76 2.81 16.74
C TYR A 71 -9.47 1.77 17.63
N SER A 72 -10.77 1.58 17.46
CA SER A 72 -11.49 0.44 18.03
C SER A 72 -11.14 -0.88 17.30
N PRO A 73 -11.41 -2.05 17.90
CA PRO A 73 -11.33 -3.33 17.18
C PRO A 73 -12.16 -3.34 15.89
N ALA A 74 -13.32 -2.67 15.89
CA ALA A 74 -14.17 -2.52 14.72
C ALA A 74 -13.51 -1.69 13.61
N TYR A 75 -12.74 -0.65 13.97
CA TYR A 75 -11.94 0.13 13.03
C TYR A 75 -10.86 -0.72 12.36
N TYR A 76 -10.08 -1.46 13.15
CA TYR A 76 -9.04 -2.34 12.60
C TYR A 76 -9.63 -3.45 11.72
N ALA A 77 -10.78 -4.01 12.10
CA ALA A 77 -11.51 -4.97 11.28
C ALA A 77 -11.99 -4.36 9.97
N ALA A 78 -12.54 -3.13 10.00
CA ALA A 78 -12.95 -2.42 8.80
C ALA A 78 -11.76 -2.13 7.87
N CYS A 79 -10.61 -1.72 8.41
CA CYS A 79 -9.38 -1.54 7.64
C CYS A 79 -8.89 -2.86 7.03
N ALA A 80 -8.97 -3.98 7.76
CA ALA A 80 -8.63 -5.29 7.24
C ALA A 80 -9.57 -5.72 6.09
N VAL A 81 -10.89 -5.55 6.25
CA VAL A 81 -11.87 -5.88 5.20
C VAL A 81 -11.71 -4.97 3.97
N GLY A 82 -11.49 -3.68 4.18
CA GLY A 82 -11.15 -2.76 3.09
C GLY A 82 -9.90 -3.19 2.36
N GLY A 83 -8.88 -3.65 3.09
CA GLY A 83 -7.65 -4.23 2.53
C GLY A 83 -7.89 -5.50 1.72
N ILE A 84 -8.77 -6.40 2.19
CA ILE A 84 -9.20 -7.61 1.48
C ILE A 84 -9.82 -7.27 0.13
N VAL A 85 -10.78 -6.35 0.13
CA VAL A 85 -11.52 -5.94 -1.07
C VAL A 85 -10.58 -5.21 -2.04
N SER A 86 -9.77 -4.28 -1.53
CA SER A 86 -8.81 -3.50 -2.32
C SER A 86 -7.75 -4.39 -2.97
N CYS A 87 -6.95 -5.11 -2.18
CA CYS A 87 -5.85 -5.91 -2.72
C CYS A 87 -6.34 -7.16 -3.45
N GLY A 88 -7.35 -7.86 -2.92
CA GLY A 88 -7.88 -9.07 -3.55
C GLY A 88 -8.44 -8.81 -4.95
N LEU A 89 -9.34 -7.82 -5.09
CA LEU A 89 -9.98 -7.53 -6.39
C LEU A 89 -8.99 -6.96 -7.40
N THR A 90 -8.09 -6.07 -6.98
CA THR A 90 -7.11 -5.48 -7.90
C THR A 90 -6.13 -6.53 -8.42
N HIS A 91 -5.61 -7.40 -7.55
CA HIS A 91 -4.71 -8.48 -7.96
C HIS A 91 -5.42 -9.58 -8.77
N MET A 92 -6.69 -9.88 -8.48
CA MET A 92 -7.49 -10.74 -9.34
C MET A 92 -7.66 -10.14 -10.74
N ALA A 93 -7.95 -8.84 -10.84
CA ALA A 93 -8.13 -8.17 -12.13
C ALA A 93 -6.84 -8.15 -12.97
N VAL A 94 -5.66 -8.02 -12.35
CA VAL A 94 -4.38 -8.05 -13.07
C VAL A 94 -3.80 -9.45 -13.29
N THR A 95 -4.48 -10.51 -12.81
CA THR A 95 -4.00 -11.90 -12.95
C THR A 95 -3.66 -12.30 -14.40
N PRO A 96 -4.44 -11.92 -15.44
CA PRO A 96 -4.07 -12.23 -16.83
C PRO A 96 -2.72 -11.62 -17.24
N LEU A 97 -2.44 -10.40 -16.79
CA LEU A 97 -1.18 -9.72 -17.06
C LEU A 97 -0.03 -10.38 -16.30
N ASP A 98 -0.25 -10.74 -15.03
CA ASP A 98 0.75 -11.45 -14.22
C ASP A 98 1.11 -12.79 -14.84
N LEU A 99 0.11 -13.52 -15.35
CA LEU A 99 0.33 -14.79 -16.00
C LEU A 99 1.19 -14.66 -17.26
N VAL A 100 0.91 -13.67 -18.12
CA VAL A 100 1.75 -13.38 -19.30
C VAL A 100 3.17 -13.04 -18.85
N LYS A 101 3.33 -12.22 -17.81
CA LYS A 101 4.65 -11.84 -17.28
C LYS A 101 5.44 -13.01 -16.72
N CYS A 102 4.81 -13.88 -15.93
CA CYS A 102 5.47 -15.08 -15.40
C CYS A 102 5.94 -16.00 -16.53
N ASN A 103 5.12 -16.21 -17.55
CA ASN A 103 5.49 -17.02 -18.71
C ASN A 103 6.65 -16.39 -19.52
N MET A 104 6.65 -15.06 -19.67
CA MET A 104 7.78 -14.32 -20.27
C MET A 104 9.09 -14.45 -19.49
N GLN A 105 9.03 -14.51 -18.15
CA GLN A 105 10.22 -14.67 -17.32
C GLN A 105 10.84 -16.07 -17.44
N ILE A 106 10.02 -17.08 -17.74
CA ILE A 106 10.47 -18.48 -17.84
C ILE A 106 10.92 -18.84 -19.23
N ASP A 107 10.13 -18.45 -20.24
CA ASP A 107 10.42 -18.72 -21.64
C ASP A 107 10.37 -17.42 -22.46
N PRO A 108 11.43 -16.59 -22.35
CA PRO A 108 11.50 -15.32 -23.08
C PRO A 108 11.62 -15.49 -24.60
N VAL A 109 11.98 -16.69 -25.08
CA VAL A 109 12.08 -16.99 -26.52
C VAL A 109 10.69 -17.20 -27.11
N LYS A 110 9.82 -17.91 -26.37
CA LYS A 110 8.43 -18.16 -26.75
C LYS A 110 7.55 -16.93 -26.54
N TYR A 111 7.68 -16.25 -25.40
CA TYR A 111 6.87 -15.07 -25.05
C TYR A 111 7.68 -13.78 -25.23
N LYS A 112 7.75 -13.28 -26.47
CA LYS A 112 8.64 -12.17 -26.87
C LYS A 112 8.19 -10.78 -26.38
N SER A 113 6.90 -10.59 -26.19
CA SER A 113 6.30 -9.32 -25.74
C SER A 113 5.00 -9.60 -25.00
N ILE A 114 4.48 -8.61 -24.27
CA ILE A 114 3.20 -8.73 -23.56
C ILE A 114 2.08 -9.05 -24.57
N SER A 115 1.96 -8.29 -25.66
CA SER A 115 0.94 -8.51 -26.70
C SER A 115 1.07 -9.87 -27.38
N SER A 116 2.30 -10.27 -27.73
CA SER A 116 2.58 -11.60 -28.26
C SER A 116 2.22 -12.68 -27.24
N GLY A 117 2.48 -12.44 -25.96
CA GLY A 117 2.22 -13.40 -24.90
C GLY A 117 0.74 -13.62 -24.65
N PHE A 118 -0.08 -12.57 -24.72
CA PHE A 118 -1.54 -12.70 -24.77
C PHE A 118 -1.99 -13.56 -25.96
N GLY A 119 -1.46 -13.30 -27.16
CA GLY A 119 -1.80 -14.10 -28.35
C GLY A 119 -1.39 -15.56 -28.26
N VAL A 120 -0.16 -15.84 -27.79
CA VAL A 120 0.36 -17.21 -27.58
C VAL A 120 -0.49 -17.94 -26.55
N LEU A 121 -0.80 -17.29 -25.42
CA LEU A 121 -1.60 -17.92 -24.38
C LEU A 121 -3.03 -18.22 -24.86
N LEU A 122 -3.66 -17.29 -25.58
CA LEU A 122 -4.98 -17.50 -26.15
C LEU A 122 -4.99 -18.68 -27.12
N LYS A 123 -3.94 -18.83 -27.95
CA LYS A 123 -3.82 -19.92 -28.92
C LYS A 123 -3.60 -21.30 -28.25
N GLU A 124 -2.81 -21.36 -27.18
CA GLU A 124 -2.44 -22.63 -26.55
C GLU A 124 -3.39 -23.07 -25.43
N GLN A 125 -3.89 -22.13 -24.63
CA GLN A 125 -4.66 -22.40 -23.41
C GLN A 125 -6.10 -21.87 -23.47
N GLY A 126 -6.44 -21.12 -24.52
CA GLY A 126 -7.74 -20.48 -24.67
C GLY A 126 -8.00 -19.39 -23.62
N ILE A 127 -9.23 -18.86 -23.60
CA ILE A 127 -9.64 -17.81 -22.66
C ILE A 127 -9.51 -18.25 -21.20
N ARG A 128 -9.77 -19.54 -20.93
CA ARG A 128 -9.63 -20.11 -19.57
C ARG A 128 -8.18 -20.10 -19.07
N GLY A 129 -7.20 -20.07 -19.98
CA GLY A 129 -5.79 -19.95 -19.63
C GLY A 129 -5.47 -18.67 -18.85
N PHE A 130 -6.12 -17.55 -19.16
CA PHE A 130 -5.87 -16.25 -18.51
C PHE A 130 -6.24 -16.21 -17.03
N PHE A 131 -7.10 -17.12 -16.58
CA PHE A 131 -7.54 -17.18 -15.18
C PHE A 131 -6.77 -18.23 -14.38
N ARG A 132 -5.72 -18.85 -14.93
CA ARG A 132 -4.96 -19.86 -14.21
C ARG A 132 -4.26 -19.25 -12.99
N GLY A 133 -4.51 -19.81 -11.81
CA GLY A 133 -3.98 -19.29 -10.55
C GLY A 133 -4.73 -18.08 -9.98
N TRP A 134 -5.92 -17.72 -10.49
CA TRP A 134 -6.70 -16.61 -9.94
C TRP A 134 -7.11 -16.80 -8.47
N VAL A 135 -7.44 -18.03 -8.06
CA VAL A 135 -7.81 -18.36 -6.67
C VAL A 135 -6.66 -18.13 -5.68
N PRO A 136 -5.46 -18.70 -5.86
CA PRO A 136 -4.35 -18.40 -4.95
C PRO A 136 -3.97 -16.91 -4.99
N THR A 137 -4.08 -16.24 -6.14
CA THR A 137 -3.89 -14.78 -6.20
C THR A 137 -4.92 -14.05 -5.31
N LEU A 138 -6.20 -14.30 -5.51
CA LEU A 138 -7.27 -13.64 -4.77
C LEU A 138 -7.10 -13.87 -3.25
N LEU A 139 -6.97 -15.13 -2.82
CA LEU A 139 -6.86 -15.45 -1.40
C LEU A 139 -5.57 -14.91 -0.77
N GLY A 140 -4.44 -15.05 -1.48
CA GLY A 140 -3.15 -14.57 -1.01
C GLY A 140 -3.13 -13.05 -0.83
N TYR A 141 -3.52 -12.31 -1.86
CA TYR A 141 -3.53 -10.84 -1.81
C TYR A 141 -4.67 -10.28 -0.95
N SER A 142 -5.76 -11.01 -0.76
CA SER A 142 -6.77 -10.68 0.25
C SER A 142 -6.20 -10.81 1.67
N ALA A 143 -5.53 -11.91 2.00
CA ALA A 143 -4.91 -12.11 3.30
C ALA A 143 -3.79 -11.09 3.56
N GLN A 144 -2.95 -10.84 2.54
CA GLN A 144 -1.95 -9.79 2.59
C GLN A 144 -2.59 -8.41 2.81
N GLY A 145 -3.65 -8.09 2.06
CA GLY A 145 -4.39 -6.83 2.18
C GLY A 145 -4.97 -6.64 3.58
N ALA A 146 -5.58 -7.68 4.14
CA ALA A 146 -6.12 -7.68 5.50
C ALA A 146 -5.04 -7.29 6.53
N CYS A 147 -3.91 -8.00 6.49
CA CYS A 147 -2.81 -7.80 7.41
C CYS A 147 -2.16 -6.44 7.19
N LYS A 148 -1.89 -6.07 5.93
CA LYS A 148 -1.20 -4.83 5.59
C LYS A 148 -1.98 -3.60 6.04
N PHE A 149 -3.27 -3.49 5.71
CA PHE A 149 -4.06 -2.30 6.07
C PHE A 149 -4.53 -2.35 7.53
N GLY A 150 -4.90 -3.51 8.06
CA GLY A 150 -5.30 -3.66 9.45
C GLY A 150 -4.16 -3.42 10.44
N PHE A 151 -3.03 -4.12 10.27
CA PHE A 151 -1.87 -3.96 11.16
C PHE A 151 -1.14 -2.64 10.94
N TYR A 152 -1.19 -2.03 9.76
CA TYR A 152 -0.61 -0.69 9.56
C TYR A 152 -1.24 0.32 10.52
N GLU A 153 -2.58 0.34 10.61
CA GLU A 153 -3.28 1.23 11.53
C GLU A 153 -2.99 0.91 13.00
N PHE A 154 -2.87 -0.38 13.34
CA PHE A 154 -2.50 -0.82 14.68
C PHE A 154 -1.09 -0.35 15.06
N PHE A 155 -0.08 -0.64 14.24
CA PHE A 155 1.30 -0.26 14.51
C PHE A 155 1.51 1.25 14.45
N LYS A 156 0.80 1.96 13.56
CA LYS A 156 0.82 3.42 13.51
C LYS A 156 0.37 4.02 14.85
N LYS A 157 -0.72 3.52 15.43
CA LYS A 157 -1.15 3.93 16.78
C LYS A 157 -0.13 3.51 17.83
N TYR A 158 0.22 2.23 17.88
CA TYR A 158 1.11 1.66 18.90
C TYR A 158 2.45 2.41 18.99
N TYR A 159 3.09 2.68 17.84
CA TYR A 159 4.34 3.43 17.81
C TYR A 159 4.16 4.94 18.09
N SER A 160 3.01 5.52 17.76
CA SER A 160 2.68 6.90 18.14
C SER A 160 2.48 7.04 19.65
N ASP A 161 1.80 6.07 20.26
CA ASP A 161 1.53 6.03 21.70
C ASP A 161 2.84 5.87 22.49
N ILE A 162 3.78 5.04 21.98
CA ILE A 162 5.12 4.89 22.57
C ILE A 162 5.95 6.17 22.44
N ALA A 163 5.88 6.85 21.29
CA ALA A 163 6.62 8.09 21.08
C ALA A 163 6.09 9.24 21.93
N GLY A 164 4.78 9.26 22.22
CA GLY A 164 4.11 10.38 22.87
C GLY A 164 3.77 11.51 21.88
N PRO A 165 2.87 12.45 22.25
CA PRO A 165 2.24 13.39 21.32
C PRO A 165 3.23 14.36 20.64
N GLU A 166 4.26 14.82 21.36
CA GLU A 166 5.27 15.74 20.79
C GLU A 166 6.15 15.05 19.75
N TYR A 167 6.60 13.82 20.04
CA TYR A 167 7.48 13.06 19.16
C TYR A 167 6.72 12.36 18.03
N ALA A 168 5.44 12.05 18.22
CA ALA A 168 4.60 11.47 17.17
C ALA A 168 4.46 12.43 15.96
N ALA A 169 4.31 13.74 16.22
CA ALA A 169 4.29 14.74 15.17
C ALA A 169 5.67 14.93 14.52
N LYS A 170 6.73 14.96 15.34
CA LYS A 170 8.12 15.17 14.88
C LYS A 170 8.66 14.00 14.05
N TYR A 171 8.36 12.76 14.45
CA TYR A 171 8.85 11.53 13.82
C TYR A 171 7.77 10.77 13.03
N LYS A 172 6.71 11.47 12.62
CA LYS A 172 5.57 10.91 11.86
C LYS A 172 6.00 10.00 10.71
N ALA A 173 6.93 10.47 9.88
CA ALA A 173 7.43 9.69 8.74
C ALA A 173 8.10 8.38 9.19
N LEU A 174 8.92 8.41 10.24
CA LEU A 174 9.60 7.22 10.76
C LEU A 174 8.61 6.23 11.37
N ILE A 175 7.60 6.72 12.10
CA ILE A 175 6.52 5.91 12.66
C ILE A 175 5.72 5.23 11.55
N TYR A 176 5.43 5.93 10.46
CA TYR A 176 4.66 5.39 9.35
C TYR A 176 5.48 4.35 8.57
N LEU A 177 6.77 4.61 8.38
CA LEU A 177 7.70 3.67 7.74
C LEU A 177 7.88 2.39 8.57
N THR A 178 8.11 2.51 9.88
CA THR A 178 8.27 1.35 10.77
C THR A 178 6.96 0.58 10.96
N GLY A 179 5.82 1.29 11.06
CA GLY A 179 4.50 0.68 11.15
C GLY A 179 4.12 -0.10 9.89
N SER A 180 4.36 0.48 8.72
CA SER A 180 4.11 -0.19 7.43
C SER A 180 5.05 -1.38 7.19
N ALA A 181 6.34 -1.27 7.55
CA ALA A 181 7.27 -2.40 7.48
C ALA A 181 6.85 -3.56 8.40
N SER A 182 6.45 -3.25 9.64
CA SER A 182 5.99 -4.27 10.60
C SER A 182 4.72 -4.99 10.11
N ALA A 183 3.78 -4.23 9.56
CA ALA A 183 2.56 -4.79 8.96
C ALA A 183 2.86 -5.68 7.75
N GLU A 184 3.79 -5.27 6.89
CA GLU A 184 4.16 -6.01 5.68
C GLU A 184 4.85 -7.34 6.01
N VAL A 185 5.72 -7.38 7.03
CA VAL A 185 6.36 -8.64 7.47
C VAL A 185 5.31 -9.70 7.80
N ILE A 186 4.26 -9.33 8.54
CA ILE A 186 3.17 -10.23 8.90
C ILE A 186 2.31 -10.57 7.67
N ALA A 187 2.02 -9.58 6.83
CA ALA A 187 1.24 -9.77 5.61
C ALA A 187 1.89 -10.76 4.64
N ASP A 188 3.22 -10.71 4.51
CA ASP A 188 3.98 -11.60 3.64
C ASP A 188 4.01 -13.04 4.16
N LEU A 189 3.92 -13.27 5.48
CA LEU A 189 3.75 -14.62 6.03
C LEU A 189 2.41 -15.25 5.59
N ALA A 190 1.36 -14.44 5.48
CA ALA A 190 0.05 -14.89 4.99
C ALA A 190 0.03 -15.06 3.46
N LEU A 191 0.75 -14.21 2.72
CA LEU A 191 0.82 -14.24 1.26
C LEU A 191 1.69 -15.41 0.74
N CYS A 192 2.82 -15.68 1.39
CA CYS A 192 3.88 -16.51 0.84
C CYS A 192 3.42 -17.93 0.41
N PRO A 193 2.60 -18.67 1.18
CA PRO A 193 2.11 -19.97 0.76
C PRO A 193 1.26 -19.92 -0.52
N MET A 194 0.41 -18.89 -0.64
CA MET A 194 -0.44 -18.72 -1.82
C MET A 194 0.38 -18.31 -3.03
N GLU A 195 1.39 -17.45 -2.84
CA GLU A 195 2.31 -17.04 -3.89
C GLU A 195 3.13 -18.23 -4.43
N ALA A 196 3.62 -19.11 -3.54
CA ALA A 196 4.34 -20.32 -3.92
C ALA A 196 3.49 -21.24 -4.80
N VAL A 197 2.23 -21.48 -4.42
CA VAL A 197 1.30 -22.29 -5.22
C VAL A 197 0.93 -21.57 -6.53
N LYS A 198 0.64 -20.26 -6.49
CA LYS A 198 0.32 -19.43 -7.67
C LYS A 198 1.40 -19.56 -8.73
N VAL A 199 2.65 -19.33 -8.34
CA VAL A 199 3.80 -19.40 -9.26
C VAL A 199 3.84 -20.78 -9.90
N ARG A 200 3.80 -21.88 -9.15
CA ARG A 200 3.83 -23.23 -9.76
C ARG A 200 2.66 -23.51 -10.70
N VAL A 201 1.46 -23.09 -10.32
CA VAL A 201 0.25 -23.25 -11.14
C VAL A 201 0.33 -22.46 -12.45
N GLN A 202 0.91 -21.26 -12.44
CA GLN A 202 1.04 -20.39 -13.62
C GLN A 202 2.21 -20.75 -14.53
N THR A 203 3.26 -21.34 -13.97
CA THR A 203 4.57 -21.49 -14.62
C THR A 203 4.88 -22.91 -15.08
N GLN A 204 4.23 -23.92 -14.49
CA GLN A 204 4.46 -25.33 -14.80
C GLN A 204 3.22 -25.93 -15.46
N PRO A 205 3.21 -26.06 -16.79
CA PRO A 205 2.16 -26.78 -17.50
C PRO A 205 1.98 -28.18 -16.91
N GLY A 206 0.73 -28.55 -16.61
CA GLY A 206 0.39 -29.87 -16.07
C GLY A 206 0.58 -30.04 -14.56
N PHE A 207 1.19 -29.10 -13.84
CA PHE A 207 1.36 -29.20 -12.38
C PHE A 207 0.01 -29.27 -11.64
N ALA A 208 -0.82 -28.23 -11.80
CA ALA A 208 -2.16 -28.15 -11.19
C ALA A 208 -3.06 -27.15 -11.92
N ARG A 209 -4.38 -27.32 -11.80
CA ARG A 209 -5.42 -26.46 -12.38
C ARG A 209 -5.69 -25.23 -11.52
N GLY A 210 -5.47 -25.32 -10.22
CA GLY A 210 -5.70 -24.22 -9.27
C GLY A 210 -5.13 -24.51 -7.88
N LEU A 211 -5.70 -23.85 -6.87
CA LEU A 211 -5.24 -24.00 -5.48
C LEU A 211 -5.60 -25.38 -4.90
N SER A 212 -6.81 -25.87 -5.17
CA SER A 212 -7.35 -27.10 -4.55
C SER A 212 -6.55 -28.35 -4.91
N ASP A 213 -6.03 -28.44 -6.14
CA ASP A 213 -5.14 -29.53 -6.56
C ASP A 213 -3.66 -29.16 -6.49
N GLY A 214 -3.32 -27.87 -6.55
CA GLY A 214 -1.94 -27.38 -6.49
C GLY A 214 -1.32 -27.43 -5.09
N LEU A 215 -2.05 -27.04 -4.05
CA LEU A 215 -1.52 -27.02 -2.68
C LEU A 215 -1.18 -28.42 -2.17
N PRO A 216 -2.06 -29.44 -2.28
CA PRO A 216 -1.72 -30.80 -1.83
C PRO A 216 -0.52 -31.38 -2.59
N LYS A 217 -0.44 -31.15 -3.91
CA LYS A 217 0.70 -31.59 -4.73
C LYS A 217 1.99 -30.90 -4.31
N PHE A 218 1.95 -29.58 -4.07
CA PHE A 218 3.11 -28.81 -3.61
C PHE A 218 3.62 -29.37 -2.28
N VAL A 219 2.74 -29.49 -1.29
CA VAL A 219 3.08 -30.00 0.06
C VAL A 219 3.64 -31.42 -0.03
N LYS A 220 3.06 -32.28 -0.87
CA LYS A 220 3.58 -33.64 -1.10
C LYS A 220 4.99 -33.63 -1.72
N SER A 221 5.30 -32.67 -2.59
CA SER A 221 6.60 -32.60 -3.29
C SER A 221 7.72 -31.90 -2.52
N GLU A 222 7.41 -30.84 -1.76
CA GLU A 222 8.42 -29.96 -1.13
C GLU A 222 8.21 -29.76 0.38
N GLY A 223 7.15 -30.34 0.95
CA GLY A 223 6.77 -30.16 2.35
C GLY A 223 6.18 -28.78 2.66
N TYR A 224 5.73 -28.60 3.90
CA TYR A 224 5.17 -27.33 4.38
C TYR A 224 6.20 -26.20 4.41
N LEU A 225 7.46 -26.49 4.75
CA LEU A 225 8.53 -25.50 4.73
C LEU A 225 8.88 -25.02 3.31
N GLY A 226 8.57 -25.83 2.29
CA GLY A 226 8.71 -25.45 0.89
C GLY A 226 7.89 -24.21 0.52
N LEU A 227 6.74 -24.00 1.16
CA LEU A 227 5.85 -22.86 0.91
C LEU A 227 6.49 -21.51 1.29
N TYR A 228 7.50 -21.53 2.17
CA TYR A 228 8.16 -20.32 2.69
C TYR A 228 9.55 -20.07 2.11
N LYS A 229 10.04 -20.91 1.18
CA LYS A 229 11.35 -20.72 0.54
C LYS A 229 11.49 -19.38 -0.19
N GLY A 230 10.38 -18.81 -0.64
CA GLY A 230 10.33 -17.52 -1.34
C GLY A 230 10.22 -16.31 -0.41
N LEU A 231 10.16 -16.49 0.91
CA LEU A 231 9.82 -15.41 1.86
C LEU A 231 10.87 -14.29 1.89
N VAL A 232 12.16 -14.61 1.88
CA VAL A 232 13.23 -13.58 1.90
C VAL A 232 13.22 -12.74 0.62
N PRO A 233 13.18 -13.32 -0.60
CA PRO A 233 12.96 -12.56 -1.82
C PRO A 233 11.67 -11.74 -1.83
N LEU A 234 10.61 -12.26 -1.20
CA LEU A 234 9.33 -11.56 -1.07
C LEU A 234 9.49 -10.30 -0.21
N TRP A 235 10.03 -10.43 1.01
CA TRP A 235 10.30 -9.29 1.89
C TRP A 235 11.19 -8.23 1.25
N ALA A 236 12.25 -8.65 0.55
CA ALA A 236 13.16 -7.74 -0.14
C ALA A 236 12.45 -6.87 -1.19
N ARG A 237 11.36 -7.37 -1.79
CA ARG A 237 10.54 -6.63 -2.75
C ARG A 237 9.43 -5.83 -2.05
N GLN A 238 8.70 -6.47 -1.15
CA GLN A 238 7.42 -5.98 -0.64
C GLN A 238 7.60 -4.95 0.46
N ILE A 239 8.58 -5.11 1.36
CA ILE A 239 8.79 -4.17 2.47
C ILE A 239 9.16 -2.77 1.95
N PRO A 240 10.16 -2.59 1.06
CA PRO A 240 10.47 -1.27 0.51
C PRO A 240 9.31 -0.67 -0.28
N TYR A 241 8.58 -1.52 -1.01
CA TYR A 241 7.39 -1.11 -1.75
C TYR A 241 6.31 -0.57 -0.80
N THR A 242 5.96 -1.31 0.25
CA THR A 242 4.91 -0.92 1.20
C THR A 242 5.29 0.29 2.04
N MET A 243 6.55 0.38 2.47
CA MET A 243 7.07 1.58 3.16
C MET A 243 6.87 2.84 2.33
N MET A 244 7.29 2.80 1.06
CA MET A 244 7.12 3.93 0.15
C MET A 244 5.64 4.19 -0.14
N LYS A 245 4.83 3.13 -0.30
CA LYS A 245 3.40 3.25 -0.59
C LYS A 245 2.65 4.06 0.46
N PHE A 246 2.80 3.71 1.74
CA PHE A 246 2.09 4.42 2.80
C PHE A 246 2.69 5.80 3.08
N ALA A 247 4.03 5.93 3.12
CA ALA A 247 4.68 7.22 3.40
C ALA A 247 4.41 8.25 2.30
N SER A 248 4.53 7.87 1.03
CA SER A 248 4.26 8.76 -0.09
C SER A 248 2.78 9.08 -0.22
N PHE A 249 1.89 8.09 -0.04
CA PHE A 249 0.46 8.32 -0.19
C PHE A 249 -0.06 9.38 0.79
N GLU A 250 0.24 9.23 2.08
CA GLU A 250 -0.20 10.18 3.12
C GLU A 250 0.35 11.60 2.82
N THR A 251 1.64 11.69 2.49
CA THR A 251 2.28 12.98 2.18
C THR A 251 1.71 13.62 0.91
N VAL A 252 1.47 12.83 -0.14
CA VAL A 252 0.92 13.32 -1.41
C VAL A 252 -0.51 13.78 -1.24
N VAL A 253 -1.34 13.04 -0.51
CA VAL A 253 -2.72 13.46 -0.22
C VAL A 253 -2.73 14.76 0.57
N GLU A 254 -1.87 14.88 1.60
CA GLU A 254 -1.70 16.14 2.36
C GLU A 254 -1.29 17.31 1.45
N MET A 255 -0.34 17.10 0.54
CA MET A 255 0.07 18.12 -0.42
C MET A 255 -1.03 18.50 -1.41
N ILE A 256 -1.82 17.53 -1.89
CA ILE A 256 -2.95 17.79 -2.80
C ILE A 256 -3.99 18.68 -2.09
N TYR A 257 -4.36 18.33 -0.85
CA TYR A 257 -5.30 19.16 -0.07
C TYR A 257 -4.73 20.53 0.31
N LYS A 258 -3.41 20.66 0.49
CA LYS A 258 -2.79 21.94 0.86
C LYS A 258 -2.61 22.90 -0.31
N TYR A 259 -2.24 22.39 -1.48
CA TYR A 259 -1.79 23.22 -2.61
C TYR A 259 -2.73 23.21 -3.82
N VAL A 260 -3.54 22.16 -3.99
CA VAL A 260 -4.36 21.98 -5.20
C VAL A 260 -5.84 22.24 -4.91
N ILE A 261 -6.32 21.89 -3.72
CA ILE A 261 -7.72 22.04 -3.35
C ILE A 261 -7.86 23.21 -2.37
N PRO A 262 -8.55 24.31 -2.74
CA PRO A 262 -8.71 25.48 -1.88
C PRO A 262 -9.71 25.28 -0.73
N THR A 263 -10.40 24.14 -0.68
CA THR A 263 -11.42 23.81 0.31
C THR A 263 -10.92 22.78 1.32
N PRO A 264 -11.21 22.98 2.62
CA PRO A 264 -10.99 21.96 3.66
C PRO A 264 -11.61 20.61 3.31
N LYS A 265 -10.97 19.51 3.74
CA LYS A 265 -11.35 18.12 3.38
C LYS A 265 -12.79 17.79 3.79
N ASP A 266 -13.24 18.34 4.91
CA ASP A 266 -14.59 18.25 5.47
C ASP A 266 -15.67 18.87 4.58
N GLN A 267 -15.30 19.81 3.71
CA GLN A 267 -16.22 20.49 2.78
C GLN A 267 -16.18 19.89 1.37
N CYS A 268 -15.28 18.94 1.12
CA CYS A 268 -15.14 18.28 -0.18
C CYS A 268 -16.20 17.19 -0.37
N SER A 269 -16.79 17.12 -1.57
CA SER A 269 -17.73 16.04 -1.91
C SER A 269 -17.06 14.66 -1.86
N LYS A 270 -17.81 13.62 -1.47
CA LYS A 270 -17.30 12.23 -1.40
C LYS A 270 -16.64 11.77 -2.71
N PRO A 271 -17.20 12.03 -3.91
CA PRO A 271 -16.53 11.69 -5.17
C PRO A 271 -15.19 12.41 -5.37
N LEU A 272 -15.08 13.69 -4.96
CA LEU A 272 -13.83 14.43 -5.04
C LEU A 272 -12.77 13.82 -4.12
N GLN A 273 -13.15 13.47 -2.87
CA GLN A 273 -12.23 12.80 -1.95
C GLN A 273 -11.73 11.46 -2.51
N LEU A 274 -12.61 10.65 -3.10
CA LEU A 274 -12.22 9.39 -3.74
C LEU A 274 -11.33 9.61 -4.97
N GLY A 275 -11.58 10.66 -5.74
CA GLY A 275 -10.72 11.07 -6.86
C GLY A 275 -9.31 11.46 -6.39
N VAL A 276 -9.21 12.19 -5.28
CA VAL A 276 -7.93 12.52 -4.63
C VAL A 276 -7.22 11.25 -4.15
N SER A 277 -7.92 10.30 -3.54
CA SER A 277 -7.35 9.02 -3.13
C SER A 277 -6.81 8.22 -4.31
N PHE A 278 -7.52 8.19 -5.45
CA PHE A 278 -7.01 7.54 -6.65
C PHE A 278 -5.76 8.25 -7.20
N ALA A 279 -5.81 9.58 -7.34
CA ALA A 279 -4.71 10.38 -7.87
C ALA A 279 -3.47 10.31 -6.97
N GLY A 280 -3.65 10.49 -5.66
CA GLY A 280 -2.61 10.34 -4.66
C GLY A 280 -2.04 8.92 -4.64
N GLY A 281 -2.89 7.91 -4.81
CA GLY A 281 -2.47 6.51 -4.95
C GLY A 281 -1.65 6.26 -6.21
N TYR A 282 -2.00 6.88 -7.33
CA TYR A 282 -1.23 6.78 -8.57
C TYR A 282 0.17 7.39 -8.41
N VAL A 283 0.25 8.63 -7.92
CA VAL A 283 1.52 9.33 -7.67
C VAL A 283 2.38 8.57 -6.66
N ALA A 284 1.79 8.09 -5.56
CA ALA A 284 2.48 7.22 -4.62
C ALA A 284 3.00 5.94 -5.30
N GLY A 285 2.23 5.34 -6.20
CA GLY A 285 2.64 4.19 -7.00
C GLY A 285 3.84 4.49 -7.90
N VAL A 286 3.97 5.70 -8.45
CA VAL A 286 5.18 6.13 -9.19
C VAL A 286 6.41 6.13 -8.28
N PHE A 287 6.32 6.74 -7.09
CA PHE A 287 7.41 6.71 -6.12
C PHE A 287 7.77 5.29 -5.69
N CYS A 288 6.76 4.45 -5.45
CA CYS A 288 6.96 3.03 -5.15
C CYS A 288 7.71 2.32 -6.27
N ALA A 289 7.33 2.55 -7.52
CA ALA A 289 7.97 1.95 -8.68
C ALA A 289 9.43 2.35 -8.80
N ILE A 290 9.78 3.60 -8.51
CA ILE A 290 11.17 4.10 -8.56
C ILE A 290 12.01 3.47 -7.44
N VAL A 291 11.51 3.54 -6.20
CA VAL A 291 12.28 3.17 -5.01
C VAL A 291 12.49 1.66 -4.90
N SER A 292 11.47 0.86 -5.24
CA SER A 292 11.57 -0.59 -5.19
C SER A 292 12.19 -1.20 -6.46
N HIS A 293 12.50 -0.40 -7.49
CA HIS A 293 12.98 -0.89 -8.79
C HIS A 293 14.29 -1.69 -8.69
N PRO A 294 15.30 -1.22 -7.94
CA PRO A 294 16.56 -1.94 -7.85
C PRO A 294 16.40 -3.29 -7.19
N ALA A 295 15.64 -3.35 -6.09
CA ALA A 295 15.35 -4.60 -5.39
C ALA A 295 14.61 -5.58 -6.31
N ASP A 296 13.65 -5.11 -7.10
CA ASP A 296 12.89 -5.94 -8.03
C ASP A 296 13.77 -6.52 -9.15
N ASN A 297 14.66 -5.71 -9.71
CA ASN A 297 15.63 -6.17 -10.71
C ASN A 297 16.64 -7.17 -10.13
N LEU A 298 17.11 -6.95 -8.89
CA LEU A 298 17.99 -7.88 -8.19
C LEU A 298 17.29 -9.23 -7.97
N VAL A 299 16.10 -9.23 -7.37
CA VAL A 299 15.35 -10.46 -7.10
C VAL A 299 15.02 -11.20 -8.39
N SER A 300 14.61 -10.49 -9.44
CA SER A 300 14.35 -11.09 -10.75
C SER A 300 15.60 -11.73 -11.36
N PHE A 301 16.77 -11.08 -11.22
CA PHE A 301 18.04 -11.64 -11.67
C PHE A 301 18.40 -12.92 -10.91
N LEU A 302 18.33 -12.88 -9.58
CA LEU A 302 18.68 -14.00 -8.71
C LEU A 302 17.76 -15.21 -8.93
N ASN A 303 16.47 -14.97 -9.19
CA ASN A 303 15.53 -16.04 -9.51
C ASN A 303 15.84 -16.73 -10.86
N ASN A 304 16.40 -15.99 -11.82
CA ASN A 304 16.74 -16.52 -13.14
C ASN A 304 18.14 -17.15 -13.20
N ALA A 305 19.09 -16.65 -12.40
CA ALA A 305 20.48 -17.12 -12.39
C ALA A 305 20.77 -17.93 -11.12
N LYS A 306 20.52 -19.24 -11.17
CA LYS A 306 20.78 -20.15 -10.03
C LYS A 306 22.24 -20.07 -9.58
N GLY A 307 22.45 -19.80 -8.29
CA GLY A 307 23.77 -19.69 -7.67
C GLY A 307 24.46 -18.34 -7.88
N ALA A 308 23.83 -17.39 -8.57
CA ALA A 308 24.38 -16.05 -8.71
C ALA A 308 24.21 -15.25 -7.43
N THR A 309 25.15 -14.35 -7.19
CA THR A 309 25.13 -13.42 -6.06
C THR A 309 24.57 -12.06 -6.48
N VAL A 310 24.23 -11.23 -5.49
CA VAL A 310 23.89 -9.81 -5.72
C VAL A 310 25.03 -9.08 -6.44
N SER A 311 26.30 -9.45 -6.16
CA SER A 311 27.46 -8.87 -6.85
C SER A 311 27.44 -9.19 -8.34
N ASP A 312 27.09 -10.42 -8.70
CA ASP A 312 26.99 -10.83 -10.12
C ASP A 312 25.87 -10.07 -10.84
N ALA A 313 24.76 -9.82 -10.15
CA ALA A 313 23.66 -9.01 -10.66
C ALA A 313 24.11 -7.57 -10.96
N VAL A 314 24.80 -6.93 -10.00
CA VAL A 314 25.31 -5.56 -10.17
C VAL A 314 26.37 -5.49 -11.26
N ARG A 315 27.29 -6.46 -11.34
CA ARG A 315 28.32 -6.53 -12.39
C ARG A 315 27.73 -6.72 -13.78
N LYS A 316 26.65 -7.51 -13.91
CA LYS A 316 26.06 -7.87 -15.21
C LYS A 316 25.02 -6.87 -15.70
N LEU A 317 24.21 -6.30 -14.80
CA LEU A 317 23.19 -5.31 -15.14
C LEU A 317 23.75 -3.88 -15.16
N GLY A 318 24.81 -3.63 -14.38
CA GLY A 318 25.32 -2.29 -14.11
C GLY A 318 24.41 -1.51 -13.16
N LEU A 319 24.97 -0.57 -12.40
CA LEU A 319 24.19 0.24 -11.47
C LEU A 319 23.09 1.03 -12.20
N TRP A 320 23.40 1.62 -13.35
CA TRP A 320 22.39 2.35 -14.13
C TRP A 320 21.28 1.45 -14.68
N GLY A 321 21.63 0.25 -15.15
CA GLY A 321 20.65 -0.72 -15.63
C GLY A 321 19.73 -1.21 -14.51
N LEU A 322 20.25 -1.29 -13.28
CA LEU A 322 19.48 -1.68 -12.11
C LEU A 322 18.33 -0.70 -11.80
N PHE A 323 18.53 0.60 -12.02
CA PHE A 323 17.53 1.64 -11.75
C PHE A 323 16.63 1.97 -12.95
N THR A 324 17.07 1.75 -14.18
CA THR A 324 16.34 2.22 -15.38
C THR A 324 15.64 1.12 -16.17
N ARG A 325 16.15 -0.12 -16.12
CA ARG A 325 15.66 -1.20 -16.99
C ARG A 325 14.24 -1.61 -16.61
N GLY A 326 13.26 -1.30 -17.46
CA GLY A 326 11.85 -1.65 -17.26
C GLY A 326 11.07 -0.69 -16.34
N LEU A 327 11.69 0.41 -15.90
CA LEU A 327 11.06 1.36 -14.98
C LEU A 327 9.78 2.01 -15.54
N PRO A 328 9.71 2.48 -16.81
CA PRO A 328 8.49 3.12 -17.33
C PRO A 328 7.26 2.19 -17.32
N LEU A 329 7.44 0.93 -17.70
CA LEU A 329 6.36 -0.07 -17.64
C LEU A 329 5.91 -0.34 -16.20
N ARG A 330 6.87 -0.31 -15.27
CA ARG A 330 6.60 -0.50 -13.85
C ARG A 330 5.86 0.70 -13.27
N ILE A 331 6.18 1.92 -13.68
CA ILE A 331 5.45 3.15 -13.29
C ILE A 331 3.99 3.05 -13.72
N VAL A 332 3.71 2.71 -14.98
CA VAL A 332 2.32 2.59 -15.46
C VAL A 332 1.57 1.51 -14.70
N MET A 333 2.16 0.32 -14.56
CA MET A 333 1.48 -0.79 -13.89
C MET A 333 1.30 -0.56 -12.39
N ILE A 334 2.37 -0.22 -11.68
CA ILE A 334 2.32 -0.04 -10.22
C ILE A 334 1.53 1.22 -9.88
N GLY A 335 1.67 2.30 -10.64
CA GLY A 335 0.88 3.52 -10.49
C GLY A 335 -0.61 3.22 -10.58
N THR A 336 -1.06 2.63 -11.69
CA THR A 336 -2.49 2.30 -11.87
C THR A 336 -3.01 1.31 -10.83
N LEU A 337 -2.25 0.26 -10.51
CA LEU A 337 -2.61 -0.71 -9.49
C LEU A 337 -2.75 -0.05 -8.11
N THR A 338 -1.78 0.79 -7.72
CA THR A 338 -1.76 1.47 -6.42
C THR A 338 -2.88 2.51 -6.31
N GLY A 339 -3.13 3.27 -7.37
CA GLY A 339 -4.26 4.19 -7.47
C GLY A 339 -5.61 3.48 -7.32
N ALA A 340 -5.82 2.39 -8.05
CA ALA A 340 -7.03 1.58 -7.93
C ALA A 340 -7.20 0.99 -6.53
N GLN A 341 -6.11 0.50 -5.92
CA GLN A 341 -6.15 -0.03 -4.55
C GLN A 341 -6.60 1.02 -3.54
N TRP A 342 -6.02 2.22 -3.57
CA TRP A 342 -6.41 3.29 -2.67
C TRP A 342 -7.84 3.79 -2.94
N GLY A 343 -8.23 3.92 -4.21
CA GLY A 343 -9.61 4.29 -4.57
C GLY A 343 -10.64 3.29 -4.05
N ILE A 344 -10.40 1.98 -4.23
CA ILE A 344 -11.30 0.92 -3.73
C ILE A 344 -11.31 0.88 -2.20
N TYR A 345 -10.14 1.04 -1.57
CA TYR A 345 -10.01 1.04 -0.10
C TYR A 345 -10.79 2.20 0.53
N ASP A 346 -10.62 3.41 0.01
CA ASP A 346 -11.32 4.58 0.53
C ASP A 346 -12.81 4.58 0.17
N ALA A 347 -13.19 4.04 -0.99
CA ALA A 347 -14.60 3.80 -1.31
C ALA A 347 -15.24 2.85 -0.29
N PHE A 348 -14.54 1.78 0.09
CA PHE A 348 -14.99 0.88 1.15
C PHE A 348 -15.14 1.59 2.49
N LYS A 349 -14.14 2.38 2.91
CA LYS A 349 -14.20 3.15 4.16
C LYS A 349 -15.42 4.08 4.18
N VAL A 350 -15.65 4.81 3.10
CA VAL A 350 -16.81 5.71 2.97
C VAL A 350 -18.13 4.94 3.06
N MET A 351 -18.22 3.74 2.46
CA MET A 351 -19.42 2.89 2.56
C MET A 351 -19.70 2.41 3.98
N VAL A 352 -18.67 2.18 4.80
CA VAL A 352 -18.83 1.76 6.21
C VAL A 352 -18.86 2.92 7.21
N GLY A 353 -18.89 4.17 6.72
CA GLY A 353 -18.98 5.38 7.55
C GLY A 353 -17.64 5.87 8.12
N LEU A 354 -16.51 5.41 7.58
CA LEU A 354 -15.17 5.86 7.96
C LEU A 354 -14.66 6.96 7.00
N PRO A 355 -13.82 7.89 7.50
CA PRO A 355 -13.23 8.92 6.65
C PRO A 355 -12.24 8.33 5.64
N THR A 356 -12.14 8.96 4.48
CA THR A 356 -11.10 8.67 3.47
C THR A 356 -9.71 8.86 4.07
N THR A 357 -8.72 8.14 3.55
CA THR A 357 -7.34 8.18 4.07
C THR A 357 -6.67 9.54 3.76
N GLY A 358 -5.61 9.92 4.48
CA GLY A 358 -4.99 11.25 4.35
C GLY A 358 -5.71 12.38 5.10
N GLY A 359 -6.41 12.06 6.20
CA GLY A 359 -6.77 13.02 7.25
C GLY A 359 -6.03 12.63 8.52
N VAL A 360 -5.39 13.58 9.20
CA VAL A 360 -4.64 13.29 10.43
C VAL A 360 -5.61 12.72 11.43
N ALA A 361 -5.35 11.51 11.94
CA ALA A 361 -6.16 10.95 13.01
C ALA A 361 -6.28 11.98 14.14
N PRO A 362 -7.47 12.16 14.74
CA PRO A 362 -7.61 13.09 15.85
C PRO A 362 -6.54 12.77 16.88
N ALA A 363 -5.81 13.80 17.33
CA ALA A 363 -4.88 13.64 18.44
C ALA A 363 -5.63 12.88 19.54
N ALA A 364 -5.03 11.79 20.05
CA ALA A 364 -5.62 11.02 21.13
C ALA A 364 -6.09 12.02 22.20
N ALA A 365 -7.39 11.99 22.52
CA ALA A 365 -7.97 12.90 23.51
C ALA A 365 -7.04 12.90 24.74
N PRO A 366 -6.65 14.08 25.25
CA PRO A 366 -5.66 14.15 26.29
C PRO A 366 -6.07 13.24 27.44
N ALA A 367 -5.14 12.43 27.96
CA ALA A 367 -5.40 11.39 28.95
C ALA A 367 -6.16 11.91 30.20
N THR A 368 -6.15 13.23 30.43
CA THR A 368 -6.94 13.94 31.43
C THR A 368 -8.45 13.83 31.25
N GLU A 369 -8.99 13.78 30.03
CA GLU A 369 -10.44 13.70 29.79
C GLU A 369 -10.99 12.30 30.12
N ASN A 370 -10.28 11.25 29.70
CA ASN A 370 -10.60 9.87 30.06
C ASN A 370 -10.36 9.57 31.56
N ALA A 371 -9.39 10.23 32.19
CA ALA A 371 -9.18 10.11 33.63
C ALA A 371 -10.28 10.82 34.43
N HIS A 372 -10.73 12.00 33.97
CA HIS A 372 -11.82 12.74 34.61
C HIS A 372 -13.16 12.00 34.45
N LEU A 373 -13.46 11.44 33.28
CA LEU A 373 -14.66 10.61 33.06
C LEU A 373 -14.65 9.35 33.94
N LYS A 374 -13.54 8.60 33.99
CA LYS A 374 -13.40 7.43 34.87
C LYS A 374 -13.44 7.78 36.36
N ALA A 375 -12.90 8.93 36.76
CA ALA A 375 -12.97 9.41 38.13
C ALA A 375 -14.41 9.81 38.52
N THR A 376 -15.14 10.45 37.60
CA THR A 376 -16.53 10.87 37.81
C THR A 376 -17.47 9.65 37.89
N GLU A 377 -17.26 8.66 37.02
CA GLU A 377 -18.02 7.41 37.02
C GLU A 377 -17.78 6.58 38.29
N ASN A 378 -16.52 6.45 38.73
CA ASN A 378 -16.18 5.79 40.00
C ASN A 378 -16.70 6.55 41.23
N ALA A 379 -16.73 7.89 41.19
CA ALA A 379 -17.30 8.69 42.27
C ALA A 379 -18.82 8.49 42.36
N HIS A 380 -19.51 8.41 41.22
CA HIS A 380 -20.95 8.16 41.17
C HIS A 380 -21.30 6.75 41.66
N LEU A 381 -20.54 5.72 41.27
CA LEU A 381 -20.70 4.35 41.78
C LEU A 381 -20.54 4.28 43.31
N LYS A 382 -19.48 4.89 43.85
CA LYS A 382 -19.25 4.94 45.31
C LYS A 382 -20.33 5.73 46.06
N ALA A 383 -20.87 6.79 45.46
CA ALA A 383 -21.97 7.55 46.06
C ALA A 383 -23.27 6.73 46.10
N THR A 384 -23.53 5.96 45.04
CA THR A 384 -24.72 5.09 44.94
C THR A 384 -24.64 3.93 45.92
N GLU A 385 -23.46 3.32 46.07
CA GLU A 385 -23.21 2.23 47.01
C GLU A 385 -23.33 2.70 48.48
N ASN A 386 -22.79 3.88 48.81
CA ASN A 386 -22.95 4.47 50.14
C ASN A 386 -24.39 4.88 50.46
N ALA A 387 -25.16 5.35 49.47
CA ALA A 387 -26.57 5.65 49.65
C ALA A 387 -27.39 4.37 49.93
N HIS A 388 -27.06 3.27 49.24
CA HIS A 388 -27.70 1.97 49.45
C HIS A 388 -27.37 1.38 50.84
N LEU A 389 -26.12 1.51 51.28
CA LEU A 389 -25.69 1.08 52.62
C LEU A 389 -26.39 1.87 53.74
N LYS A 390 -26.52 3.20 53.59
CA LYS A 390 -27.26 4.04 54.54
C LYS A 390 -28.76 3.73 54.58
N ALA A 391 -29.37 3.43 53.43
CA ALA A 391 -30.78 3.02 53.38
C ALA A 391 -30.99 1.65 54.07
N THR A 392 -30.05 0.72 53.90
CA THR A 392 -30.12 -0.63 54.52
C THR A 392 -29.88 -0.58 56.03
N ALA A 393 -28.99 0.31 56.50
CA ALA A 393 -28.75 0.56 57.93
C ALA A 393 -29.96 1.23 58.61
N ASN A 394 -30.57 2.23 57.97
CA ASN A 394 -31.78 2.88 58.50
C ASN A 394 -33.03 1.98 58.46
N GLY A 395 -33.09 1.01 57.55
CA GLY A 395 -34.13 -0.02 57.53
C GLY A 395 -34.05 -0.97 58.72
N HIS A 396 -32.85 -1.34 59.16
CA HIS A 396 -32.66 -2.21 60.33
C HIS A 396 -32.93 -1.50 61.67
N VAL A 397 -32.72 -0.19 61.75
CA VAL A 397 -33.03 0.59 62.97
C VAL A 397 -34.54 0.77 63.16
N LYS A 398 -35.34 0.81 62.09
CA LYS A 398 -36.82 0.88 62.16
C LYS A 398 -37.51 -0.46 62.39
N ALA A 399 -36.82 -1.59 62.23
CA ALA A 399 -37.38 -2.93 62.46
C ALA A 399 -37.19 -3.44 63.90
N ASN A 400 -36.40 -2.74 64.72
CA ASN A 400 -36.07 -3.09 66.11
C ASN A 400 -36.55 -2.03 67.13
N ALA A 401 -37.50 -1.16 66.75
CA ALA A 401 -38.12 -0.16 67.62
C ALA A 401 -39.60 -0.46 67.84
#